data_AF-A0A6A7L1R3-F1
#
_entry.id   AF-A0A6A7L1R3-F1
#
_cell.length_a   1.000
_cell.length_b   1.000
_cell.length_c   1.000
_cell.angle_alpha   90.00
_cell.angle_beta   90.00
_cell.angle_gamma   90.00
#
_symmetry.space_group_name_H-M   'P 1'
#
loop_
_entity.id
_entity.type
_entity.pdbx_description
1 polymer ?
#
loop_
_entity_poly.entity_id
_entity_poly.type
_entity_poly.pdbx_seq_one_letter_code
_entity_poly.pdbx_strand_id
1 'polypeptide(L)' 'MRLKRKNYRLQQSKLDAARRVLGTTTETETIERALDLVVFGERLASGTTRARGRAWNDVGGEMDRIAPGA' A
#
# COMPACT_ATOMS: atom_id res chain seq x y z
N MET A 1 -13.55 -7.93 12.12
CA MET A 1 -12.93 -9.27 11.99
C MET A 1 -12.90 -9.93 13.37
N ARG A 2 -13.01 -11.26 13.50
CA ARG A 2 -13.04 -11.94 14.81
C ARG A 2 -11.61 -12.20 15.29
N LEU A 3 -11.22 -11.63 16.42
CA LEU A 3 -9.91 -11.88 17.03
C LEU A 3 -9.78 -13.34 17.48
N LYS A 4 -8.67 -13.97 17.13
CA LYS A 4 -8.29 -15.31 17.60
C LYS A 4 -6.86 -15.27 18.10
N ARG A 5 -6.63 -15.73 19.34
CA ARG A 5 -5.28 -15.83 19.90
C ARG A 5 -4.40 -16.74 19.04
N LYS A 6 -3.19 -16.28 18.75
CA LYS A 6 -2.16 -17.02 18.04
C LYS A 6 -0.87 -17.01 18.85
N ASN A 7 -0.06 -18.05 18.71
CA ASN A 7 1.27 -18.14 19.33
C ASN A 7 2.28 -18.29 18.20
N TYR A 8 3.22 -17.35 18.11
CA TYR A 8 4.26 -17.35 17.08
C TYR A 8 5.62 -17.11 17.75
N ARG A 9 6.67 -17.69 17.16
CA ARG A 9 8.05 -17.35 17.50
C ARG A 9 8.51 -16.31 16.50
N LEU A 10 8.65 -15.06 16.95
CA LEU A 10 9.08 -13.94 16.12
C LEU A 10 10.41 -13.40 16.65
N GLN A 11 11.20 -12.79 15.77
CA GLN A 11 12.39 -12.08 16.19
C GLN A 11 12.00 -10.72 16.77
N GLN A 12 12.37 -10.45 18.02
CA GLN A 12 12.05 -9.20 18.71
C GLN A 12 12.53 -7.98 17.92
N SER A 13 13.73 -8.05 17.34
CA SER A 13 14.31 -6.96 16.55
C SER A 13 13.45 -6.54 15.35
N LYS A 14 12.74 -7.49 14.72
CA LYS A 14 11.81 -7.20 13.63
C LYS A 14 10.54 -6.51 14.13
N LEU A 15 10.03 -6.93 15.28
CA LEU A 15 8.87 -6.27 15.91
C LEU A 15 9.22 -4.85 16.34
N ASP A 16 10.39 -4.64 16.94
CA ASP A 16 10.82 -3.31 17.38
C ASP A 16 11.02 -2.36 16.19
N ALA A 17 11.60 -2.85 15.09
CA ALA A 17 11.73 -2.08 13.86
C ALA A 17 10.35 -1.72 13.28
N ALA A 18 9.45 -2.70 13.19
CA ALA A 18 8.09 -2.47 12.70
C ALA A 18 7.32 -1.49 13.60
N ARG A 19 7.47 -1.58 14.93
CA ARG A 19 6.85 -0.64 15.89
C ARG A 19 7.30 0.79 15.67
N ARG A 20 8.60 1.01 15.46
CA ARG A 20 9.15 2.34 15.19
C ARG A 20 8.63 2.92 13.88
N VAL A 21 8.58 2.11 12.82
CA VAL A 21 8.09 2.54 11.50
C VAL A 21 6.58 2.82 11.52
N LEU A 22 5.80 1.98 12.21
CA LEU A 22 4.35 2.07 12.22
C LEU A 22 3.80 2.98 13.33
N GLY A 23 4.62 3.40 14.29
CA GLY A 23 4.22 4.25 15.41
C GLY A 23 3.27 3.57 16.41
N THR A 24 3.34 2.25 16.54
CA THR A 24 2.37 1.44 17.29
C THR A 24 2.77 1.19 18.74
N THR A 25 1.76 1.09 19.61
CA THR A 25 1.93 0.99 21.07
C THR A 25 2.03 -0.47 21.55
N THR A 26 1.52 -1.43 20.78
CA THR A 26 1.57 -2.85 21.14
C THR A 26 2.05 -3.74 20.00
N GLU A 27 2.61 -4.90 20.32
CA GLU A 27 3.02 -5.89 19.31
C GLU A 27 1.83 -6.38 18.48
N THR A 28 0.68 -6.62 19.10
CA THR A 28 -0.56 -7.00 18.40
C THR A 28 -0.96 -5.94 17.38
N GLU A 29 -1.00 -4.67 17.78
CA GLU A 29 -1.32 -3.56 16.88
C GLU A 29 -0.34 -3.46 15.71
N THR A 30 0.95 -3.70 15.98
CA THR A 30 2.01 -3.71 14.97
C THR A 30 1.77 -4.78 13.93
N ILE A 31 1.45 -6.00 14.38
CA ILE A 31 1.21 -7.14 13.49
C ILE A 31 -0.04 -6.91 12.65
N GLU A 32 -1.16 -6.50 13.26
CA GLU A 32 -2.40 -6.25 12.54
C GLU A 32 -2.23 -5.12 11.50
N ARG A 33 -1.63 -3.99 11.90
CA ARG A 33 -1.41 -2.86 10.99
C ARG A 33 -0.45 -3.20 9.85
N ALA A 34 0.59 -3.98 10.11
CA ALA A 34 1.49 -4.46 9.06
C ALA A 34 0.76 -5.35 8.05
N LEU A 35 -0.11 -6.26 8.52
CA LEU A 35 -0.91 -7.13 7.65
C LEU A 35 -1.90 -6.32 6.79
N ASP A 36 -2.57 -5.34 7.40
CA ASP A 36 -3.48 -4.44 6.68
C ASP A 36 -2.76 -3.67 5.58
N LEU A 37 -1.56 -3.14 5.85
CA LEU A 37 -0.76 -2.42 4.86
C LEU A 37 -0.32 -3.30 3.68
N VAL A 38 0.06 -4.55 3.93
CA VAL A 38 0.43 -5.50 2.88
C VAL A 38 -0.78 -5.81 1.98
N VAL A 39 -1.93 -6.07 2.58
CA VAL A 39 -3.18 -6.32 1.83
C VAL A 39 -3.61 -5.08 1.04
N PHE A 40 -3.49 -3.90 1.64
CA PHE A 40 -3.80 -2.64 0.99
C PHE A 40 -2.86 -2.37 -0.20
N GLY A 41 -1.56 -2.57 -0.03
CA GLY A 41 -0.57 -2.43 -1.09
C GLY A 41 -0.88 -3.32 -2.30
N GLU A 42 -1.27 -4.57 -2.06
CA GLU A 42 -1.64 -5.49 -3.14
C GLU A 42 -2.95 -5.08 -3.85
N ARG A 43 -3.93 -4.56 -3.11
CA ARG A 43 -5.15 -4.01 -3.70
C ARG A 43 -4.86 -2.79 -4.57
N LEU A 44 -3.95 -1.93 -4.14
CA LEU A 44 -3.49 -0.80 -4.96
C LEU A 44 -2.78 -1.28 -6.21
N ALA A 45 -1.79 -2.18 -6.09
CA ALA A 45 -1.03 -2.68 -7.24
C ALA A 45 -1.93 -3.39 -8.27
N SER A 46 -2.84 -4.25 -7.81
CA SER A 46 -3.82 -4.93 -8.66
C SER A 46 -4.86 -3.97 -9.26
N GLY A 47 -5.31 -2.98 -8.49
CA GLY A 47 -6.20 -1.91 -8.95
C GLY A 47 -5.55 -1.05 -10.03
N THR A 48 -4.29 -0.65 -9.84
CA THR A 48 -3.50 0.10 -10.83
C THR A 48 -3.26 -0.73 -12.08
N THR A 49 -2.97 -2.03 -11.95
CA THR A 49 -2.82 -2.94 -13.10
C THR A 49 -4.12 -3.02 -13.92
N ARG A 50 -5.29 -3.07 -13.27
CA ARG A 50 -6.60 -3.05 -13.95
C ARG A 50 -6.91 -1.67 -14.55
N ALA A 51 -6.59 -0.59 -13.84
CA ALA A 51 -6.83 0.78 -14.30
C ALA A 51 -5.96 1.16 -15.50
N ARG A 52 -4.73 0.61 -15.59
CA ARG A 52 -3.85 0.73 -16.76
C ARG A 52 -4.47 0.21 -18.05
N GLY A 53 -5.53 -0.60 -17.98
CA GLY A 53 -6.26 -1.08 -19.17
C GLY A 53 -7.39 -0.17 -19.67
N ARG A 54 -7.80 0.89 -18.94
CA ARG A 54 -8.97 1.71 -19.37
C ARG A 54 -8.87 3.22 -19.13
N ALA A 55 -8.08 3.72 -18.19
CA ALA A 55 -8.17 5.14 -17.78
C ALA A 55 -6.84 5.90 -17.68
N TRP A 56 -5.68 5.26 -17.82
CA TRP A 56 -4.39 5.99 -17.75
C TRP A 56 -4.07 6.82 -19.00
N ASN A 57 -4.71 6.51 -20.13
CA ASN A 57 -4.52 7.25 -21.38
C ASN A 57 -5.20 8.64 -21.35
N ASP A 58 -6.11 8.88 -20.40
CA ASP A 58 -6.98 10.06 -20.40
C ASP A 58 -6.49 11.11 -19.37
N VAL A 59 -5.61 10.72 -18.44
CA VAL A 59 -5.09 11.60 -17.37
C VAL A 59 -3.85 12.38 -17.84
N GLY A 60 -3.11 11.84 -18.81
CA GLY A 60 -2.01 12.53 -19.50
C GLY A 60 -2.50 13.34 -20.67
N GLY A 61 -3.52 14.17 -20.43
CA GLY A 61 -4.24 14.94 -21.44
C GLY A 61 -3.34 15.48 -22.54
N GLU A 62 -3.79 15.27 -23.78
CA GLU A 62 -3.42 15.95 -25.01
C GLU A 62 -2.90 17.37 -24.74
N MET A 63 -1.59 17.50 -24.51
CA MET A 63 -0.88 18.75 -24.74
C MET A 63 -0.40 18.72 -26.18
N ASP A 64 -1.35 18.69 -27.11
CA ASP A 64 -1.01 18.98 -28.49
C ASP A 64 -0.64 20.45 -28.56
N ARG A 65 0.58 20.65 -29.04
CA ARG A 65 1.32 21.90 -29.05
C ARG A 65 0.52 22.94 -29.82
N ILE A 66 0.18 24.05 -29.15
CA ILE A 66 0.05 25.32 -29.87
C ILE A 66 1.43 25.63 -30.44
N ALA A 67 1.59 25.47 -31.74
CA ALA A 67 2.62 26.14 -32.52
C ALA A 67 1.95 27.13 -33.48
N PRO A 68 2.32 28.42 -33.48
CA PRO A 68 1.80 29.39 -34.42
C PRO A 68 2.57 29.34 -35.75
N GLY A 69 1.85 29.47 -36.87
CA GLY A 69 2.34 30.03 -38.13
C GLY A 69 3.21 29.13 -39.03
N ALA A 70 2.65 28.75 -40.17
CA ALA A 70 3.29 28.83 -41.50
C ALA A 70 2.20 28.72 -42.58
#